data_AF-A0A7C3R213-F1
#
_entry.id   AF-A0A7C3R213-F1
#
_cell.length_a   1.000
_cell.length_b   1.000
_cell.length_c   1.000
_cell.angle_alpha   90.00
_cell.angle_beta   90.00
_cell.angle_gamma   90.00
#
_symmetry.space_group_name_H-M   'P 1'
#
loop_
_entity.id
_entity.type
_entity.pdbx_description
1 polymer ?
#
loop_
_entity_poly.entity_id
_entity_poly.type
_entity_poly.pdbx_seq_one_letter_code
_entity_poly.pdbx_strand_id
1 'polypeptide(L)'
;MIEPNEVFDSIRRGYTDLNSLTNEEIFDYFQTVDEDSMQGHISNVKGILFEQEYVQSLEAMGTHASVFEATNHPVTDISIFNDNGDVISELQLKATDSVGYINETLVENPDVAIVVTSEVASAMNNDMVIDSGIQNSVLDESITEVLSPIPITTTGFAFTGIGLLFGLPF
;
A
#
# COMPACT_ATOMS: atom_id res chain seq x y z
N MET A 1 6.25 5.75 -11.53
CA MET A 1 6.19 6.64 -10.36
C MET A 1 4.83 6.38 -9.78
N ILE A 2 4.76 6.01 -8.51
CA ILE A 2 3.49 5.76 -7.83
C ILE A 2 2.85 7.13 -7.59
N GLU A 3 1.60 7.28 -8.01
CA GLU A 3 0.88 8.54 -7.87
C GLU A 3 0.35 8.70 -6.43
N PRO A 4 0.32 9.91 -5.84
CA PRO A 4 -0.15 10.11 -4.47
C PRO A 4 -1.56 9.56 -4.20
N ASN A 5 -2.43 9.56 -5.22
CA ASN A 5 -3.79 9.01 -5.09
C ASN A 5 -3.79 7.49 -4.90
N GLU A 6 -2.83 6.75 -5.47
CA GLU A 6 -2.72 5.30 -5.28
C GLU A 6 -2.46 4.98 -3.81
N VAL A 7 -1.61 5.76 -3.13
CA VAL A 7 -1.36 5.62 -1.68
C VAL A 7 -2.63 5.88 -0.87
N PHE A 8 -3.40 6.93 -1.19
CA PHE A 8 -4.68 7.18 -0.52
C PHE A 8 -5.68 6.05 -0.74
N ASP A 9 -5.70 5.45 -1.93
CA ASP A 9 -6.56 4.32 -2.24
C ASP A 9 -6.13 3.05 -1.48
N SER A 10 -4.82 2.82 -1.31
CA SER A 10 -4.29 1.77 -0.44
C SER A 10 -4.71 1.97 1.02
N ILE A 11 -4.66 3.21 1.52
CA ILE A 11 -5.15 3.55 2.87
C ILE A 11 -6.64 3.23 2.99
N ARG A 12 -7.48 3.69 2.07
CA ARG A 12 -8.93 3.41 2.11
C ARG A 12 -9.25 1.92 2.12
N ARG A 13 -8.45 1.12 1.40
CA ARG A 13 -8.57 -0.33 1.37
C ARG A 13 -8.13 -0.97 2.70
N GLY A 14 -7.06 -0.44 3.32
CA GLY A 14 -6.50 -0.98 4.55
C GLY A 14 -7.26 -0.63 5.83
N TYR A 15 -8.08 0.42 5.82
CA TYR A 15 -8.78 0.91 7.00
C TYR A 15 -10.26 1.13 6.71
N THR A 16 -11.12 0.27 7.29
CA THR A 16 -12.58 0.40 7.15
C THR A 16 -13.09 1.77 7.59
N ASP A 17 -12.53 2.34 8.66
CA ASP A 17 -12.95 3.65 9.19
C ASP A 17 -12.49 4.84 8.33
N LEU A 18 -11.54 4.63 7.42
CA LEU A 18 -11.00 5.68 6.54
C LEU A 18 -11.54 5.59 5.10
N ASN A 19 -12.29 4.54 4.75
CA ASN A 19 -12.65 4.24 3.37
C ASN A 19 -13.48 5.33 2.66
N SER A 20 -14.26 6.11 3.41
CA SER A 20 -15.13 7.17 2.90
C SER A 20 -14.54 8.56 3.11
N LEU A 21 -13.36 8.66 3.72
CA LEU A 21 -12.71 9.92 4.00
C LEU A 21 -12.01 10.48 2.76
N THR A 22 -12.01 11.81 2.68
CA THR A 22 -11.24 12.56 1.69
C THR A 22 -9.73 12.44 1.95
N ASN A 23 -8.90 12.78 0.95
CA ASN A 23 -7.45 12.77 1.11
C ASN A 23 -6.99 13.70 2.26
N GLU A 24 -7.65 14.85 2.45
CA GLU A 24 -7.37 15.80 3.53
C GLU A 24 -7.69 15.21 4.90
N GLU A 25 -8.86 14.58 5.06
CA GLU A 25 -9.25 13.92 6.32
C GLU A 25 -8.33 12.73 6.67
N ILE A 26 -7.89 11.96 5.66
CA ILE A 26 -6.92 10.89 5.85
C ILE A 26 -5.57 11.46 6.29
N PHE A 27 -5.10 12.52 5.64
CA PHE A 27 -3.86 13.18 6.01
C PHE A 27 -3.90 13.66 7.47
N ASP A 28 -4.97 14.38 7.83
CA ASP A 28 -5.18 14.89 9.19
C ASP A 28 -5.23 13.76 10.23
N TYR A 29 -5.86 12.63 9.92
CA TYR A 29 -5.86 11.45 10.77
C TYR A 29 -4.43 10.99 11.07
N PHE A 30 -3.58 10.83 10.06
CA PHE A 30 -2.20 10.38 10.24
C PHE A 30 -1.31 11.40 10.96
N GLN A 31 -1.66 12.69 10.97
CA GLN A 31 -0.96 13.69 11.80
C GLN A 31 -1.20 13.51 13.30
N THR A 32 -2.23 12.74 13.69
CA THR A 32 -2.55 12.46 15.10
C THR A 32 -2.03 11.12 15.60
N VAL A 33 -1.54 10.26 14.70
CA VAL A 33 -0.98 8.96 15.02
C VAL A 33 0.37 9.14 15.71
N ASP A 34 0.60 8.42 16.81
CA ASP A 34 1.88 8.43 17.51
C ASP A 34 3.00 7.76 16.68
N GLU A 35 4.23 8.22 16.87
CA GLU A 35 5.39 7.75 16.13
C GLU A 35 5.64 6.23 16.32
N ASP A 36 5.33 5.70 17.51
CA ASP A 36 5.48 4.28 17.85
C ASP A 36 4.52 3.40 17.01
N SER A 37 3.31 3.90 16.74
CA SER A 37 2.29 3.20 15.93
C SER A 37 2.44 3.46 14.43
N MET A 38 3.04 4.59 14.04
CA MET A 38 3.17 5.01 12.64
C MET A 38 3.88 3.97 11.76
N GLN A 39 4.93 3.32 12.28
CA GLN A 39 5.65 2.29 11.53
C GLN A 39 4.78 1.08 11.16
N GLY A 40 3.85 0.70 12.05
CA GLY A 40 2.87 -0.35 11.77
C GLY A 40 1.91 0.06 10.66
N HIS A 41 1.44 1.31 10.69
CA HIS A 41 0.57 1.85 9.66
C HIS A 41 1.25 1.92 8.28
N ILE A 42 2.50 2.42 8.23
CA ILE A 42 3.30 2.46 7.00
C ILE A 42 3.49 1.05 6.44
N SER A 43 3.84 0.08 7.29
CA SER A 43 4.02 -1.31 6.86
C SER A 43 2.74 -1.93 6.30
N ASN A 44 1.59 -1.65 6.91
CA ASN A 44 0.29 -2.12 6.43
C ASN A 44 -0.07 -1.50 5.06
N VAL A 45 0.05 -0.18 4.94
CA VAL A 45 -0.21 0.54 3.68
C VAL A 45 0.75 0.08 2.58
N LYS A 46 2.01 -0.18 2.93
CA LYS A 46 3.02 -0.67 1.99
C LYS A 46 2.66 -2.02 1.39
N GLY A 47 2.15 -2.96 2.18
CA GLY A 47 1.70 -4.26 1.67
C GLY A 47 0.59 -4.10 0.63
N ILE A 48 -0.44 -3.31 0.98
CA ILE A 48 -1.60 -3.08 0.11
C ILE A 48 -1.21 -2.35 -1.18
N LEU A 49 -0.37 -1.32 -1.06
CA LEU A 49 0.13 -0.57 -2.21
C LEU A 49 0.92 -1.48 -3.16
N PHE A 50 1.79 -2.34 -2.61
CA PHE A 50 2.56 -3.29 -3.41
C PHE A 50 1.67 -4.28 -4.17
N GLU A 51 0.59 -4.77 -3.54
CA GLU A 51 -0.41 -5.62 -4.20
C GLU A 51 -1.07 -4.92 -5.38
N GLN A 52 -1.51 -3.67 -5.18
CA GLN A 52 -2.17 -2.88 -6.22
C GLN A 52 -1.23 -2.56 -7.38
N GLU A 53 0.00 -2.14 -7.10
CA GLU A 53 0.99 -1.82 -8.13
C GLU A 53 1.38 -3.04 -8.95
N TYR A 54 1.53 -4.20 -8.31
CA TYR A 54 1.85 -5.42 -9.04
C TYR A 54 0.69 -5.86 -9.94
N VAL A 55 -0.56 -5.80 -9.46
CA VAL A 55 -1.74 -6.10 -10.30
C VAL A 55 -1.84 -5.14 -11.48
N GLN A 56 -1.65 -3.83 -11.26
CA GLN A 56 -1.62 -2.84 -12.36
C GLN A 56 -0.53 -3.15 -13.39
N SER A 57 0.65 -3.59 -12.94
CA SER A 57 1.74 -3.99 -13.84
C SER A 57 1.36 -5.20 -14.70
N LEU A 58 0.69 -6.20 -14.11
CA LEU A 58 0.18 -7.38 -14.83
C LEU A 58 -0.86 -6.97 -15.87
N GLU A 59 -1.81 -6.12 -15.49
CA GLU A 59 -2.85 -5.61 -16.40
C GLU A 59 -2.25 -4.82 -17.57
N ALA A 60 -1.25 -3.99 -17.31
CA ALA A 60 -0.53 -3.26 -18.35
C ALA A 60 0.20 -4.19 -19.34
N MET A 61 0.58 -5.39 -18.89
CA MET A 61 1.14 -6.46 -19.73
C MET A 61 0.06 -7.36 -20.37
N GLY A 62 -1.22 -7.09 -20.15
CA GLY A 62 -2.34 -7.86 -20.69
C GLY A 62 -2.68 -9.13 -19.91
N THR A 63 -2.19 -9.26 -18.67
CA THR A 63 -2.55 -10.35 -17.75
C THR A 63 -3.64 -9.90 -16.81
N HIS A 64 -4.77 -10.60 -16.78
CA HIS A 64 -5.85 -10.27 -15.86
C HIS A 64 -5.53 -10.82 -14.46
N ALA A 65 -5.47 -9.94 -13.48
CA ALA A 65 -5.23 -10.27 -12.08
C ALA A 65 -6.12 -9.40 -11.16
N SER A 66 -6.33 -9.85 -9.93
CA SER A 66 -7.09 -9.08 -8.93
C SER A 66 -6.57 -9.36 -7.53
N VAL A 67 -6.56 -8.32 -6.69
CA VAL A 67 -6.34 -8.44 -5.24
C VAL A 67 -7.62 -8.96 -4.59
N PHE A 68 -7.51 -9.91 -3.65
CA PHE A 68 -8.67 -10.44 -2.94
C PHE A 68 -9.46 -9.32 -2.23
N GLU A 69 -10.79 -9.35 -2.31
CA GLU A 69 -11.65 -8.34 -1.67
C GLU A 69 -11.43 -8.27 -0.15
N ALA A 70 -11.16 -9.41 0.48
CA ALA A 70 -10.75 -9.48 1.86
C ALA A 70 -9.22 -9.51 1.96
N THR A 71 -8.64 -8.55 2.69
CA THR A 71 -7.19 -8.46 2.95
C THR A 71 -6.66 -9.57 3.88
N ASN A 72 -7.52 -10.51 4.29
CA ASN A 72 -7.18 -11.65 5.16
C ASN A 72 -7.38 -13.01 4.48
N HIS A 73 -7.27 -13.07 3.15
CA HIS A 73 -7.27 -14.33 2.43
C HIS A 73 -6.09 -15.21 2.91
N PRO A 74 -6.29 -16.53 3.11
CA PRO A 74 -5.23 -17.37 3.64
C PRO A 74 -4.09 -17.50 2.62
N VAL A 75 -2.88 -17.13 3.06
CA VAL A 75 -1.60 -17.35 2.38
C VAL A 75 -1.38 -16.50 1.12
N THR A 76 -2.36 -16.38 0.23
CA THR A 76 -2.25 -15.69 -1.06
C THR A 76 -2.91 -14.31 -1.03
N ASP A 77 -2.37 -13.38 -1.82
CA ASP A 77 -2.79 -11.97 -1.83
C ASP A 77 -3.48 -11.57 -3.15
N ILE A 78 -3.15 -12.25 -4.27
CA ILE A 78 -3.78 -12.02 -5.57
C ILE A 78 -4.15 -13.32 -6.30
N SER A 79 -5.10 -13.22 -7.23
CA SER A 79 -5.44 -14.26 -8.21
C SER A 79 -5.14 -13.78 -9.63
N ILE A 80 -4.66 -14.69 -10.47
CA ILE A 80 -4.48 -14.51 -11.92
C ILE A 80 -5.55 -15.33 -12.64
N PHE A 81 -6.13 -14.75 -13.68
CA PHE A 81 -7.25 -15.31 -14.43
C PHE A 81 -6.88 -15.62 -15.88
N ASN A 82 -7.54 -16.62 -16.45
CA ASN A 82 -7.54 -16.83 -17.90
C ASN A 82 -8.58 -15.94 -18.61
N ASP A 83 -8.60 -15.98 -19.94
CA ASP A 83 -9.56 -15.22 -20.77
C ASP A 83 -11.04 -15.56 -20.50
N ASN A 84 -11.32 -16.72 -19.89
CA ASN A 84 -12.68 -17.15 -19.53
C ASN A 84 -13.11 -16.66 -18.13
N GLY A 85 -12.19 -16.05 -17.37
CA GLY A 85 -12.42 -15.61 -15.99
C GLY A 85 -12.20 -16.69 -14.92
N ASP A 86 -11.60 -17.83 -15.26
CA ASP A 86 -11.23 -18.85 -14.27
C ASP A 86 -9.88 -18.50 -13.62
N VAL A 87 -9.78 -18.72 -12.30
CA VAL A 87 -8.50 -18.62 -11.57
C VAL A 87 -7.55 -19.72 -12.04
N ILE A 88 -6.36 -19.32 -12.50
CA ILE A 88 -5.31 -20.24 -12.97
C ILE A 88 -4.06 -20.22 -12.09
N SER A 89 -3.90 -19.20 -11.26
CA SER A 89 -2.80 -19.09 -10.30
C SER A 89 -3.19 -18.16 -9.17
N GLU A 90 -2.66 -18.41 -7.99
CA GLU A 90 -2.69 -17.50 -6.85
C GLU A 90 -1.27 -17.24 -6.39
N LEU A 91 -0.97 -16.01 -5.99
CA LEU A 91 0.37 -15.59 -5.61
C LEU A 91 0.34 -14.92 -4.23
N GLN A 92 1.41 -15.14 -3.47
CA GLN A 92 1.69 -14.38 -2.25
C GLN A 92 2.59 -13.20 -2.60
N LEU A 93 2.38 -12.04 -1.98
CA LEU A 93 3.11 -10.81 -2.20
C LEU A 93 3.73 -10.35 -0.88
N LYS A 94 5.02 -10.00 -0.89
CA LYS A 94 5.69 -9.41 0.27
C LYS A 94 6.55 -8.22 -0.11
N ALA A 95 6.13 -7.05 0.35
CA ALA A 95 6.88 -5.80 0.27
C ALA A 95 7.89 -5.70 1.43
N THR A 96 9.06 -6.32 1.26
CA THR A 96 10.12 -6.37 2.28
C THR A 96 11.49 -6.21 1.64
N ASP A 97 12.50 -5.88 2.44
CA ASP A 97 13.92 -5.95 2.09
C ASP A 97 14.61 -7.17 2.75
N SER A 98 13.87 -7.99 3.49
CA SER A 98 14.40 -9.11 4.28
C SER A 98 14.35 -10.44 3.52
N VAL A 99 15.51 -10.86 3.00
CA VAL A 99 15.69 -12.20 2.42
C VAL A 99 15.40 -13.31 3.45
N GLY A 100 15.73 -13.08 4.73
CA GLY A 100 15.47 -14.06 5.79
C GLY A 100 13.98 -14.33 5.96
N TYR A 101 13.17 -13.28 5.99
CA TYR A 101 11.72 -13.37 6.11
C TYR A 101 11.08 -14.10 4.91
N ILE A 102 11.58 -13.86 3.69
CA ILE A 102 11.10 -14.59 2.50
C ILE A 102 11.47 -16.07 2.56
N ASN A 103 12.66 -16.43 3.02
CA ASN A 103 13.02 -17.84 3.20
C ASN A 103 12.12 -18.55 4.22
N GLU A 104 11.80 -17.90 5.34
CA GLU A 104 10.85 -18.43 6.32
C GLU A 104 9.46 -18.63 5.70
N THR A 105 8.99 -17.64 4.95
CA THR A 105 7.69 -17.69 4.27
C THR A 105 7.60 -18.84 3.25
N LEU A 106 8.67 -19.08 2.49
CA LEU A 106 8.77 -20.19 1.54
C LEU A 106 8.80 -21.56 2.22
N VAL A 107 9.35 -21.66 3.43
CA VAL A 107 9.31 -22.89 4.22
C VAL A 107 7.89 -23.17 4.73
N GLU A 108 7.16 -22.12 5.12
CA GLU A 108 5.77 -22.22 5.57
C GLU A 108 4.81 -22.56 4.42
N ASN A 109 5.06 -22.00 3.22
CA ASN A 109 4.17 -22.11 2.06
C ASN A 109 4.95 -22.55 0.80
N PRO A 110 5.50 -23.78 0.77
CA PRO A 110 6.41 -24.22 -0.31
C PRO A 110 5.72 -24.37 -1.67
N ASP A 111 4.39 -24.48 -1.70
CA ASP A 111 3.61 -24.68 -2.92
C ASP A 111 3.04 -23.37 -3.49
N VAL A 112 3.31 -22.22 -2.85
CA VAL A 112 2.80 -20.91 -3.25
C VAL A 112 3.96 -20.05 -3.74
N ALA A 113 3.90 -19.59 -4.98
CA ALA A 113 4.90 -18.66 -5.50
C ALA A 113 4.76 -17.29 -4.84
N ILE A 114 5.90 -16.67 -4.55
CA ILE A 114 5.99 -15.42 -3.81
C ILE A 114 6.60 -14.33 -4.69
N VAL A 115 5.88 -13.22 -4.80
CA VAL A 115 6.30 -12.02 -5.49
C VAL A 115 6.89 -11.06 -4.46
N VAL A 116 8.09 -10.58 -4.72
CA VAL A 116 8.85 -9.76 -3.76
C VAL A 116 9.43 -8.53 -4.45
N THR A 117 9.95 -7.60 -3.65
CA THR A 117 10.65 -6.41 -4.15
C THR A 117 11.88 -6.81 -4.96
N SER A 118 12.26 -6.00 -5.93
CA SER A 118 13.34 -6.33 -6.87
C SER A 118 14.69 -6.58 -6.21
N GLU A 119 14.98 -5.89 -5.10
CA GLU A 119 16.20 -6.06 -4.33
C GLU A 119 16.26 -7.44 -3.68
N VAL A 120 15.14 -7.91 -3.12
CA VAL A 120 15.07 -9.24 -2.50
C VAL A 120 15.09 -10.33 -3.55
N ALA A 121 14.34 -10.18 -4.65
CA ALA A 121 14.37 -11.13 -5.76
C ALA A 121 15.80 -11.30 -6.32
N SER A 122 16.51 -10.19 -6.52
CA SER A 122 17.90 -10.20 -7.02
C SER A 122 18.89 -10.87 -6.06
N ALA A 123 18.61 -10.87 -4.76
CA ALA A 123 19.43 -11.51 -3.73
C ALA A 123 19.12 -13.00 -3.54
N MET A 124 18.07 -13.51 -4.19
CA MET A 124 17.61 -14.89 -4.05
C MET A 124 17.77 -15.67 -5.35
N ASN A 125 18.09 -16.96 -5.24
CA ASN A 125 18.15 -17.88 -6.36
C ASN A 125 17.20 -19.04 -6.11
N ASN A 126 15.89 -18.77 -6.26
CA ASN A 126 14.81 -19.71 -6.02
C ASN A 126 13.70 -19.52 -7.07
N ASP A 127 13.28 -20.60 -7.74
CA ASP A 127 12.28 -20.57 -8.81
C ASP A 127 10.87 -20.17 -8.33
N MET A 128 10.61 -20.27 -7.03
CA MET A 128 9.35 -19.83 -6.41
C MET A 128 9.31 -18.32 -6.12
N VAL A 129 10.45 -17.62 -6.27
CA VAL A 129 10.55 -16.18 -6.04
C VAL A 129 10.43 -15.44 -7.36
N ILE A 130 9.47 -14.53 -7.43
CA ILE A 130 9.16 -13.70 -8.59
C ILE A 130 9.56 -12.26 -8.27
N ASP A 131 10.33 -11.65 -9.17
CA ASP A 131 10.63 -10.22 -9.13
C ASP A 131 9.38 -9.42 -9.53
N SER A 132 8.89 -8.57 -8.64
CA SER A 132 7.78 -7.64 -8.93
C SER A 132 8.15 -6.54 -9.93
N GLY A 133 9.44 -6.23 -10.09
CA GLY A 133 9.92 -5.03 -10.75
C GLY A 133 9.76 -3.75 -9.92
N ILE A 134 9.33 -3.86 -8.66
CA ILE A 134 9.08 -2.74 -7.75
C ILE A 134 10.15 -2.74 -6.65
N GLN A 135 10.81 -1.61 -6.47
CA GLN A 135 11.81 -1.41 -5.42
C GLN A 135 11.14 -1.09 -4.08
N ASN A 136 11.69 -1.60 -2.97
CA ASN A 136 11.17 -1.29 -1.64
C ASN A 136 11.23 0.22 -1.34
N SER A 137 12.30 0.90 -1.77
CA SER A 137 12.47 2.33 -1.53
C SER A 137 11.40 3.18 -2.22
N VAL A 138 10.92 2.77 -3.39
CA VAL A 138 9.88 3.48 -4.13
C VAL A 138 8.56 3.47 -3.34
N LEU A 139 8.21 2.34 -2.72
CA LEU A 139 7.03 2.24 -1.87
C LEU A 139 7.18 3.12 -0.61
N ASP A 140 8.33 3.04 0.06
CA ASP A 140 8.59 3.82 1.28
C ASP A 140 8.58 5.33 0.99
N GLU A 141 9.19 5.77 -0.12
CA GLU A 141 9.21 7.18 -0.54
C GLU A 141 7.80 7.70 -0.85
N SER A 142 6.99 6.95 -1.62
CA SER A 142 5.64 7.37 -1.98
C SER A 142 4.70 7.47 -0.77
N ILE A 143 4.81 6.54 0.19
CA ILE A 143 4.03 6.61 1.44
C ILE A 143 4.49 7.79 2.29
N THR A 144 5.81 7.98 2.39
CA THR A 144 6.39 9.09 3.16
C THR A 144 5.98 10.44 2.56
N GLU A 145 5.94 10.58 1.24
CA GLU A 145 5.49 11.82 0.58
C GLU A 145 4.05 12.19 0.96
N VAL A 146 3.17 11.18 1.08
CA VAL A 146 1.75 11.39 1.42
C VAL A 146 1.52 11.59 2.92
N LEU A 147 2.24 10.86 3.77
CA LEU A 147 2.01 10.87 5.22
C LEU A 147 2.91 11.84 6.00
N SER A 148 4.00 12.32 5.39
CA SER A 148 4.89 13.25 6.08
C SER A 148 4.17 14.54 6.42
N PRO A 149 4.36 15.08 7.63
CA PRO A 149 3.91 16.41 7.97
C PRO A 149 4.52 17.40 6.96
N ILE A 150 3.68 18.16 6.26
CA ILE A 150 4.17 19.39 5.62
C ILE A 150 4.72 20.23 6.78
N PRO A 151 6.01 20.61 6.80
CA PRO A 151 6.50 21.54 7.80
C PRO A 151 5.66 22.80 7.67
N ILE A 152 4.82 23.06 8.68
CA ILE A 152 4.08 24.30 8.81
C ILE A 152 5.13 25.39 9.06
N THR A 153 5.73 25.89 7.99
CA THR A 153 6.51 27.11 8.05
C THR A 153 5.49 28.20 8.35
N THR A 154 5.34 28.52 9.63
CA THR A 154 4.54 29.64 10.11
C THR A 154 5.26 30.91 9.65
N THR A 155 5.12 31.23 8.37
CA THR A 155 5.52 32.50 7.80
C THR A 155 4.27 33.13 7.17
N GLY A 156 3.45 33.70 8.05
CA GLY A 156 2.60 34.84 7.74
C GLY A 156 1.58 34.68 6.61
N PHE A 157 0.54 33.87 6.81
CA PHE A 157 -0.75 34.16 6.20
C PHE A 157 -1.66 34.80 7.24
N ALA A 158 -1.75 36.13 7.18
CA ALA A 158 -2.81 36.86 7.84
C ALA A 158 -4.13 36.46 7.16
N PHE A 159 -4.95 35.66 7.85
CA PHE A 159 -6.36 35.50 7.48
C PHE A 159 -7.10 36.82 7.74
N THR A 160 -7.02 37.74 6.77
CA THR A 160 -8.00 38.83 6.68
C THR A 160 -9.26 38.31 6.00
N GLY A 161 -10.23 37.93 6.84
CA GLY A 161 -11.67 38.10 6.59
C GLY A 161 -12.34 37.08 5.68
N ILE A 162 -13.26 36.30 6.25
CA ILE A 162 -14.73 36.44 6.09
C ILE A 162 -15.41 35.34 6.93
N GLY A 163 -16.32 35.74 7.82
CA GLY A 163 -17.46 34.89 8.20
C GLY A 163 -17.59 34.35 9.63
N LEU A 164 -17.28 35.12 10.69
CA LEU A 164 -17.92 34.88 11.99
C LEU A 164 -19.38 35.32 11.92
N LEU A 165 -20.30 34.39 11.61
CA LEU A 165 -21.73 34.62 11.85
C LEU A 165 -22.08 34.11 13.25
N PHE A 166 -22.25 35.07 14.17
CA PHE A 166 -22.93 34.88 15.44
C PHE A 166 -24.34 34.33 15.23
N GLY A 167 -24.78 33.42 16.12
CA GLY A 167 -26.16 32.97 16.14
C GLY A 167 -26.51 32.09 17.35
N LEU A 168 -26.56 32.67 18.54
CA LEU A 168 -27.44 32.19 19.62
C LEU A 168 -28.66 33.10 19.72
N PRO A 169 -29.84 32.54 19.99
CA PRO A 169 -30.79 33.26 20.84
C PRO A 169 -31.30 32.42 22.03
N PHE A 170 -31.39 33.14 23.16
CA PHE A 170 -32.03 32.85 24.47
C PHE A 170 -31.25 32.03 25.49
#